data_AF-A0A7C1T532-F1
#
_entry.id   AF-A0A7C1T532-F1
#
_cell.length_a   1.000
_cell.length_b   1.000
_cell.length_c   1.000
_cell.angle_alpha   90.00
_cell.angle_beta   90.00
_cell.angle_gamma   90.00
#
_symmetry.space_group_name_H-M   'P 1'
#
loop_
_entity.id
_entity.type
_entity.pdbx_description
1 polymer ?
#
loop_
_entity_poly.entity_id
_entity_poly.type
_entity_poly.pdbx_seq_one_letter_code
_entity_poly.pdbx_strand_id
1 'polypeptide(L)'
;MHVDLCPTLRRLGLRGGLKRIEQTLGLIRDPDLEGLDGWAAVRLWQAYCAGDTAALETLLRYNREDIVNLKPLAELAYQRLKARLLP
;
A
#
# COMPACT_ATOMS: atom_id res chain seq x y z
N MET A 1 -0.83 10.21 18.28
CA MET A 1 -1.30 8.80 18.24
C MET A 1 -0.66 8.14 17.03
N HIS A 2 -0.04 6.96 17.19
CA HIS A 2 0.54 6.19 16.10
C HIS A 2 -0.24 4.88 15.94
N VAL A 3 -0.64 4.53 14.72
CA VAL A 3 -1.38 3.29 14.42
C VAL A 3 -0.68 2.57 13.28
N ASP A 4 -0.25 1.34 13.55
CA ASP A 4 0.24 0.44 12.53
C ASP A 4 -0.92 -0.35 11.93
N LEU A 5 -1.14 -0.22 10.62
CA LEU A 5 -2.22 -0.89 9.91
C LEU A 5 -1.98 -2.38 9.74
N CYS A 6 -0.73 -2.85 9.63
CA CYS A 6 -0.42 -4.26 9.42
C CYS A 6 -1.00 -5.17 10.53
N PRO A 7 -0.66 -4.99 11.82
CA PRO A 7 -1.24 -5.80 12.89
C PRO A 7 -2.73 -5.53 13.08
N THR A 8 -3.20 -4.31 12.78
CA THR A 8 -4.61 -3.91 12.91
C THR A 8 -5.49 -4.67 11.91
N LEU A 9 -5.12 -4.67 10.63
CA LEU A 9 -5.80 -5.40 9.56
C LEU A 9 -5.70 -6.92 9.79
N ARG A 10 -4.58 -7.42 10.34
CA ARG A 10 -4.41 -8.82 10.71
C ARG A 10 -5.44 -9.29 11.74
N ARG A 11 -5.80 -8.46 12.73
CA ARG A 11 -6.86 -8.75 13.72
C ARG A 11 -8.26 -8.82 13.09
N LEU A 12 -8.44 -8.17 11.94
CA LEU A 12 -9.67 -8.19 11.16
C LEU A 12 -9.71 -9.33 10.13
N GLY A 13 -8.70 -10.20 10.10
CA GLY A 13 -8.61 -11.34 9.18
C GLY A 13 -7.93 -11.04 7.85
N LEU A 14 -7.50 -9.79 7.61
CA LEU A 14 -6.77 -9.40 6.40
C LEU A 14 -5.28 -9.67 6.60
N ARG A 15 -4.72 -10.61 5.84
CA ARG A 15 -3.33 -11.09 5.98
C ARG A 15 -2.55 -10.89 4.69
N GLY A 16 -1.25 -10.66 4.82
CA GLY A 16 -0.32 -10.44 3.72
C GLY A 16 0.26 -9.04 3.72
N GLY A 17 1.03 -8.71 2.68
CA GLY A 17 1.53 -7.35 2.46
C GLY A 17 0.43 -6.41 1.96
N LEU A 18 0.71 -5.10 1.98
CA LEU A 18 -0.20 -4.02 1.60
C LEU A 18 -0.95 -4.30 0.27
N LYS A 19 -0.19 -4.60 -0.79
CA LYS A 19 -0.73 -4.92 -2.12
C LYS A 19 -1.76 -6.03 -2.13
N ARG A 20 -1.47 -7.12 -1.42
CA ARG A 20 -2.39 -8.27 -1.35
C ARG A 20 -3.68 -7.87 -0.64
N ILE A 21 -3.57 -7.06 0.42
CA ILE A 21 -4.74 -6.59 1.17
C ILE A 21 -5.60 -5.66 0.30
N GLU A 22 -4.98 -4.72 -0.42
CA GLU A 22 -5.68 -3.82 -1.34
C GLU A 22 -6.40 -4.58 -2.46
N GLN A 23 -5.73 -5.54 -3.09
CA GLN A 23 -6.34 -6.42 -4.10
C GLN A 23 -7.53 -7.19 -3.51
N THR A 24 -7.39 -7.73 -2.30
CA THR A 24 -8.49 -8.43 -1.61
C THR A 24 -9.68 -7.51 -1.33
N LEU A 25 -9.44 -6.22 -1.19
CA LEU A 25 -10.46 -5.20 -0.93
C LEU A 25 -10.94 -4.48 -2.20
N GLY A 26 -10.43 -4.85 -3.38
CA GLY A 26 -10.78 -4.22 -4.65
C GLY A 26 -10.30 -2.78 -4.79
N LEU A 27 -9.26 -2.38 -4.05
CA LEU A 27 -8.63 -1.06 -4.20
C LEU A 27 -7.83 -1.05 -5.51
N ILE A 28 -8.27 -0.21 -6.45
CA ILE A 28 -7.68 -0.08 -7.77
C ILE A 28 -6.38 0.70 -7.64
N ARG A 29 -5.28 0.10 -8.06
CA ARG A 29 -3.99 0.78 -8.28
C ARG A 29 -3.89 1.22 -9.72
N ASP A 30 -3.01 2.18 -9.97
CA ASP A 30 -2.59 2.55 -11.32
C ASP A 30 -2.11 1.32 -12.12
N PRO A 31 -2.74 0.99 -13.26
CA PRO A 31 -2.40 -0.20 -14.05
C PRO A 31 -0.98 -0.16 -14.63
N ASP A 32 -0.42 1.04 -14.84
CA ASP A 32 0.97 1.18 -15.31
C ASP A 32 1.99 0.71 -14.26
N LEU A 33 1.55 0.58 -13.00
CA LEU A 33 2.37 0.14 -11.88
C LEU A 33 2.07 -1.31 -11.48
N GLU A 34 1.20 -1.98 -12.23
CA GLU A 34 0.86 -3.38 -12.01
C GLU A 34 2.10 -4.27 -12.23
N GLY A 35 2.34 -5.21 -11.32
CA GLY A 35 3.51 -6.08 -11.37
C GLY A 35 4.80 -5.47 -10.80
N LEU A 36 4.85 -4.17 -10.48
CA LEU A 36 5.94 -3.63 -9.67
C LEU A 36 5.85 -4.23 -8.26
N ASP A 37 6.91 -4.87 -7.79
CA ASP A 37 7.05 -5.37 -6.43
C ASP A 37 8.05 -4.52 -5.62
N GLY A 38 8.33 -4.92 -4.37
CA GLY A 38 9.30 -4.20 -3.55
C GLY A 38 10.71 -4.21 -4.13
N TRP A 39 11.07 -5.25 -4.90
CA TRP A 39 12.38 -5.36 -5.52
C TRP A 39 12.49 -4.48 -6.78
N ALA A 40 11.40 -4.35 -7.54
CA ALA A 40 11.31 -3.41 -8.65
C ALA A 40 11.51 -1.95 -8.18
N ALA A 41 10.96 -1.57 -7.02
CA ALA A 41 11.21 -0.25 -6.44
C ALA A 41 12.70 -0.02 -6.12
N VAL A 42 13.41 -1.03 -5.61
CA VAL A 42 14.87 -0.96 -5.39
C VAL A 42 15.62 -0.77 -6.70
N ARG A 43 15.21 -1.47 -7.77
CA ARG A 43 15.82 -1.33 -9.09
C ARG A 43 15.57 0.04 -9.71
N LEU A 44 14.36 0.60 -9.55
CA LEU A 44 14.04 1.96 -10.00
C LEU A 44 14.91 2.99 -9.28
N TRP A 45 15.14 2.82 -7.98
CA TRP A 45 16.05 3.67 -7.24
C TRP A 45 17.50 3.58 -7.77
N GLN A 46 17.99 2.37 -8.01
CA GLN A 46 19.33 2.16 -8.59
C GLN A 46 19.47 2.77 -9.98
N ALA A 47 18.45 2.61 -10.84
CA ALA A 47 18.42 3.20 -12.18
C ALA A 47 18.46 4.73 -12.11
N TYR A 48 17.69 5.33 -11.20
CA TYR A 48 17.75 6.76 -10.94
C TYR A 48 19.15 7.22 -10.48
N CYS A 49 19.77 6.49 -9.54
CA CYS A 49 21.14 6.79 -9.13
C CYS A 49 22.15 6.66 -10.28
N ALA A 50 21.86 5.84 -11.29
CA ALA A 50 22.66 5.70 -12.51
C ALA A 50 22.36 6.78 -13.59
N GLY A 51 21.42 7.70 -13.31
CA GLY A 51 21.08 8.83 -14.19
C GLY A 51 19.76 8.72 -14.92
N ASP A 52 18.98 7.64 -14.71
CA ASP A 52 17.65 7.49 -15.32
C ASP A 52 16.60 8.28 -14.55
N THR A 53 16.29 9.50 -15.01
CA THR A 53 15.30 10.37 -14.38
C THR A 53 13.86 9.84 -14.51
N ALA A 54 13.54 9.05 -15.54
CA ALA A 54 12.21 8.47 -15.70
C ALA A 54 11.94 7.37 -14.67
N ALA A 55 13.00 6.68 -14.21
CA ALA A 55 12.90 5.73 -13.11
C ALA A 55 12.44 6.39 -11.80
N LEU A 56 12.85 7.64 -11.54
CA LEU A 56 12.41 8.40 -10.37
C LEU A 56 10.91 8.72 -10.43
N GLU A 57 10.40 9.15 -11.59
CA GLU A 57 8.98 9.45 -11.75
C GLU A 57 8.11 8.22 -11.48
N THR A 58 8.54 7.07 -12.00
CA THR A 58 7.86 5.78 -11.77
C THR A 58 7.93 5.38 -10.29
N LEU A 59 9.08 5.54 -9.64
CA LEU A 59 9.25 5.26 -8.21
C LEU A 59 8.37 6.17 -7.33
N LEU A 60 8.26 7.46 -7.68
CA LEU A 60 7.40 8.39 -6.97
C LEU A 60 5.92 8.04 -7.11
N ARG A 61 5.46 7.68 -8.33
CA ARG A 61 4.10 7.16 -8.54
C ARG A 61 3.84 5.91 -7.70
N TYR A 62 4.77 4.95 -7.74
CA TYR A 62 4.72 3.73 -6.94
C TYR A 62 4.57 4.02 -5.43
N ASN A 63 5.43 4.89 -4.88
CA ASN A 63 5.39 5.25 -3.47
C ASN A 63 4.13 6.03 -3.09
N ARG A 64 3.59 6.84 -4.01
CA ARG A 64 2.33 7.56 -3.80
C ARG A 64 1.15 6.61 -3.64
N GLU A 65 1.05 5.60 -4.49
CA GLU A 65 -0.01 4.58 -4.38
C GLU A 65 0.05 3.84 -3.04
N ASP A 66 1.25 3.52 -2.55
CA ASP A 66 1.46 2.89 -1.24
C ASP A 66 1.01 3.77 -0.06
N ILE A 67 0.84 5.09 -0.25
CA ILE A 67 0.38 6.03 0.77
C ILE A 67 -1.12 6.35 0.64
N VAL A 68 -1.58 6.63 -0.58
CA VAL A 68 -2.98 7.04 -0.84
C VAL A 68 -3.96 5.97 -0.34
N ASN A 69 -3.61 4.70 -0.52
CA ASN A 69 -4.44 3.58 -0.09
C ASN A 69 -4.41 3.33 1.44
N LEU A 70 -3.46 3.90 2.19
CA LEU A 70 -3.44 3.75 3.65
C LEU A 70 -4.66 4.39 4.31
N LYS A 71 -5.15 5.51 3.77
CA LYS A 71 -6.33 6.19 4.28
C LYS A 71 -7.59 5.32 4.22
N PRO A 72 -8.04 4.81 3.05
CA PRO A 72 -9.21 3.95 2.98
C PRO A 72 -9.04 2.66 3.80
N LEU A 73 -7.82 2.10 3.88
CA LEU A 73 -7.53 0.96 4.75
C LEU A 73 -7.69 1.29 6.23
N ALA A 74 -7.23 2.45 6.67
CA ALA A 74 -7.38 2.93 8.05
C ALA A 74 -8.84 3.17 8.40
N GLU A 75 -9.60 3.80 7.51
CA GLU A 75 -11.05 4.02 7.67
C GLU A 75 -11.80 2.69 7.79
N LEU A 76 -11.52 1.74 6.89
CA LEU A 76 -12.09 0.40 6.94
C LEU A 76 -11.75 -0.31 8.26
N ALA A 77 -10.49 -0.25 8.67
CA ALA A 77 -10.03 -0.87 9.91
C ALA A 77 -10.75 -0.28 11.12
N TYR A 78 -10.87 1.04 11.17
CA TYR A 78 -11.60 1.75 12.22
C TYR A 78 -13.07 1.34 12.27
N GLN A 79 -13.79 1.36 11.15
CA GLN A 79 -15.21 1.00 11.12
C GLN A 79 -15.45 -0.44 11.57
N ARG A 80 -14.63 -1.39 11.09
CA ARG A 80 -14.77 -2.81 11.48
C ARG A 80 -14.41 -3.06 12.94
N LEU A 81 -13.43 -2.35 13.49
CA LEU A 81 -13.10 -2.45 14.92
C LEU A 81 -14.18 -1.83 15.79
N LYS A 82 -14.71 -0.66 15.39
CA LYS A 82 -15.81 0.00 16.08
C LYS A 82 -17.03 -0.92 16.18
N ALA A 83 -17.45 -1.53 15.07
CA ALA A 83 -18.58 -2.46 15.05
C ALA A 83 -18.37 -3.73 15.89
N ARG A 84 -17.12 -4.13 16.17
CA ARG A 84 -16.82 -5.28 17.06
C ARG A 84 -16.83 -4.90 18.54
N LEU A 85 -16.48 -3.67 18.87
CA LEU A 85 -16.30 -3.20 20.26
C LEU A 85 -17.54 -2.51 20.82
N LEU A 86 -18.35 -1.91 19.94
CA LEU A 86 -19.57 -1.19 20.27
C LEU A 86 -20.69 -1.77 19.40
N PRO A 87 -21.35 -2.85 19.85
CA PRO A 87 -22.47 -3.45 19.13
C PRO A 87 -23.67 -2.49 19.04
#